data_AF-R6WB54-F1
#
_entry.id   AF-R6WB54-F1
#
_cell.length_a   1.000
_cell.length_b   1.000
_cell.length_c   1.000
_cell.angle_alpha   90.00
_cell.angle_beta   90.00
_cell.angle_gamma   90.00
#
_symmetry.space_group_name_H-M   'P 1'
#
loop_
_entity.id
_entity.type
_entity.pdbx_description
1 polymer ?
#
loop_
_entity_poly.entity_id
_entity_poly.type
_entity_poly.pdbx_seq_one_letter_code
_entity_poly.pdbx_strand_id
1 'polypeptide(L)'
;MKRKNKRIKEALENIAGVPARKGGKAILFGKKKQSARPQLSRFENGLPTAVAFVDYESWYVSLIKNYGIKPDIKGWFEDLAKRVNITEAIFFADFSHKSLADEIKRIRPYSNKIIDTRNPLGVQKDFTDFIILDNIYQKALLSDDVDCFVLFSGDGHFSSVTSFLKNIYGKQVGVYAINGSFSHQLRETSSWSVILPTEESVLGNDYRLLLDELKQNKVMYTESKLLASVCNAHRNAKKENLKRALDKLIAEKVITVRKVSDKKEGTLFVDWDAAAKYTEQ
;
A
#
# COMPACT_ATOMS: atom_id res chain seq x y z
N MET A 1 -15.06 58.36 33.46
CA MET A 1 -14.66 56.97 33.11
C MET A 1 -14.20 56.13 34.33
N LYS A 2 -14.79 56.29 35.53
CA LYS A 2 -14.34 55.64 36.78
C LYS A 2 -15.39 54.77 37.49
N ARG A 3 -16.55 54.48 36.87
CA ARG A 3 -17.64 53.70 37.49
C ARG A 3 -17.79 52.25 36.99
N LYS A 4 -17.08 51.83 35.92
CA LYS A 4 -17.08 50.42 35.46
C LYS A 4 -16.04 49.52 36.16
N ASN A 5 -15.00 50.08 36.78
CA ASN A 5 -13.96 49.29 37.46
C ASN A 5 -14.27 48.91 38.92
N LYS A 6 -15.39 49.37 39.49
CA LYS A 6 -15.77 49.01 40.87
C LYS A 6 -16.53 47.67 40.95
N ARG A 7 -17.30 47.33 39.91
CA ARG A 7 -18.08 46.07 39.85
C ARG A 7 -17.27 44.82 39.52
N ILE A 8 -16.04 44.95 39.00
CA ILE A 8 -15.16 43.80 38.72
C ILE A 8 -14.35 43.41 39.98
N LYS A 9 -14.04 44.37 40.86
CA LYS A 9 -13.34 44.09 42.13
C LYS A 9 -14.22 43.37 43.15
N GLU A 10 -15.50 43.75 43.27
CA GLU A 10 -16.45 43.09 44.19
C GLU A 10 -16.85 41.66 43.75
N ALA A 11 -16.66 41.31 42.47
CA ALA A 11 -16.92 39.96 41.96
C ALA A 11 -15.74 38.99 42.15
N LEU A 12 -14.52 39.51 42.36
CA LEU A 12 -13.31 38.70 42.55
C LEU A 12 -13.00 38.39 44.03
N GLU A 13 -13.56 39.15 44.97
CA GLU A 13 -13.35 38.91 46.41
C GLU A 13 -14.28 37.83 47.01
N ASN A 14 -15.32 37.39 46.28
CA ASN A 14 -16.27 36.36 46.74
C ASN A 14 -15.97 34.92 46.26
N ILE A 15 -14.79 34.66 45.67
CA ILE A 15 -14.34 33.29 45.29
C ILE A 15 -13.18 32.81 46.20
N ALA A 16 -12.87 33.53 47.27
CA ALA A 16 -11.88 33.13 48.28
C ALA A 16 -12.53 32.30 49.40
N GLY A 17 -13.02 31.11 49.05
CA GLY A 17 -13.67 30.18 49.98
C GLY A 17 -13.23 28.73 49.78
N VAL A 18 -11.92 28.46 49.79
CA VAL A 18 -11.38 27.09 49.87
C VAL A 18 -10.24 27.08 50.91
N PRO A 19 -10.30 26.22 51.94
CA PRO A 19 -9.30 26.18 52.99
C PRO A 19 -7.98 25.57 52.47
N ALA A 20 -6.87 26.21 52.81
CA ALA A 20 -5.53 25.73 52.53
C ALA A 20 -5.25 24.41 53.29
N ARG A 21 -5.05 23.30 52.57
CA ARG A 21 -4.42 22.09 53.11
C ARG A 21 -2.94 22.07 52.76
N LYS A 22 -2.12 22.17 53.79
CA LYS A 22 -0.67 21.90 53.78
C LYS A 22 -0.41 20.42 53.47
N GLY A 23 0.63 20.17 52.68
CA GLY A 23 1.35 18.89 52.61
C GLY A 23 0.73 17.82 51.73
N GLY A 24 1.30 17.62 50.54
CA GLY A 24 0.95 16.50 49.65
C GLY A 24 1.99 16.32 48.54
N LYS A 25 2.57 15.14 48.48
CA LYS A 25 3.70 14.70 47.66
C LYS A 25 3.58 15.09 46.16
N ALA A 26 4.74 15.36 45.56
CA ALA A 26 4.93 15.38 44.11
C ALA A 26 4.24 14.16 43.48
N ILE A 27 3.36 14.42 42.51
CA ILE A 27 2.72 13.38 41.71
C ILE A 27 3.81 12.84 40.77
N LEU A 28 4.50 11.79 41.21
CA LEU A 28 5.22 10.89 40.33
C LEU A 28 4.22 10.28 39.35
N PHE A 29 4.35 10.60 38.07
CA PHE A 29 3.75 9.82 36.99
C PHE A 29 4.46 8.46 36.93
N GLY A 30 4.06 7.57 37.83
CA GLY A 30 4.56 6.22 37.96
C GLY A 30 3.41 5.23 38.03
N LYS A 31 3.08 4.65 36.88
CA LYS A 31 2.94 3.20 36.63
C LYS A 31 2.14 3.01 35.34
N LYS A 32 2.81 2.50 34.31
CA LYS A 32 2.17 1.77 33.21
C LYS A 32 1.18 0.79 33.85
N LYS A 33 -0.12 1.01 33.66
CA LYS A 33 -1.07 -0.10 33.70
C LYS A 33 -0.72 -0.97 32.49
N GLN A 34 0.16 -1.96 32.71
CA GLN A 34 0.06 -3.19 31.95
C GLN A 34 -1.31 -3.76 32.31
N SER A 35 -2.32 -3.41 31.50
CA SER A 35 -3.53 -4.20 31.47
C SER A 35 -3.10 -5.57 30.97
N ALA A 36 -3.22 -6.57 31.83
CA ALA A 36 -3.18 -7.96 31.42
C ALA A 36 -4.32 -8.13 30.40
N ARG A 37 -3.99 -8.01 29.10
CA ARG A 37 -4.92 -8.30 28.02
C ARG A 37 -5.25 -9.78 28.15
N PRO A 38 -6.54 -10.16 28.32
CA PRO A 38 -6.94 -11.54 28.19
C PRO A 38 -6.50 -12.02 26.80
N GLN A 39 -5.72 -13.09 26.72
CA GLN A 39 -5.41 -13.76 25.46
C GLN A 39 -6.71 -14.42 24.96
N LEU A 40 -7.58 -13.65 24.31
CA LEU A 40 -8.56 -14.25 23.40
C LEU A 40 -7.76 -14.75 22.20
N SER A 41 -7.66 -16.08 22.09
CA SER A 41 -6.95 -16.78 21.03
C SER A 41 -7.45 -16.32 19.66
N ARG A 42 -6.68 -15.43 19.05
CA ARG A 42 -6.88 -14.88 17.71
C ARG A 42 -5.92 -15.60 16.79
N PHE A 43 -6.46 -16.50 15.97
CA PHE A 43 -5.74 -17.28 14.97
C PHE A 43 -4.56 -18.10 15.52
N GLU A 44 -4.51 -19.39 15.22
CA GLU A 44 -3.52 -20.31 15.80
C GLU A 44 -2.08 -20.04 15.32
N ASN A 45 -1.89 -19.25 14.27
CA ASN A 45 -0.60 -18.99 13.64
C ASN A 45 0.26 -17.91 14.33
N GLY A 46 -0.25 -17.26 15.38
CA GLY A 46 0.48 -16.24 16.15
C GLY A 46 0.72 -14.90 15.42
N LEU A 47 0.17 -14.70 14.23
CA LEU A 47 0.26 -13.43 13.51
C LEU A 47 -0.68 -12.37 14.14
N PRO A 48 -0.31 -11.08 14.12
CA PRO A 48 -1.13 -10.02 14.70
C PRO A 48 -2.47 -9.91 13.99
N THR A 49 -3.53 -9.63 14.75
CA THR A 49 -4.86 -9.36 14.19
C THR A 49 -4.88 -7.97 13.56
N ALA A 50 -5.38 -7.87 12.34
CA ALA A 50 -5.28 -6.65 11.55
C ALA A 50 -6.58 -6.21 10.87
N VAL A 51 -6.68 -4.89 10.69
CA VAL A 51 -7.68 -4.24 9.83
C VAL A 51 -6.96 -3.49 8.73
N ALA A 52 -7.44 -3.61 7.49
CA ALA A 52 -6.93 -2.90 6.32
C ALA A 52 -7.85 -1.76 5.87
N PHE A 53 -7.25 -0.63 5.53
CA PHE A 53 -7.89 0.54 4.94
C PHE A 53 -7.26 0.79 3.58
N VAL A 54 -8.05 0.66 2.52
CA VAL A 54 -7.58 0.62 1.14
C VAL A 54 -8.07 1.84 0.41
N ASP A 55 -7.17 2.77 0.09
CA ASP A 55 -7.42 3.84 -0.87
C ASP A 55 -7.38 3.23 -2.29
N TYR A 56 -8.51 2.68 -2.70
CA TYR A 56 -8.62 1.92 -3.94
C TYR A 56 -8.55 2.82 -5.17
N GLU A 57 -9.04 4.06 -5.06
CA GLU A 57 -8.93 5.05 -6.13
C GLU A 57 -7.46 5.36 -6.41
N SER A 58 -6.67 5.70 -5.39
CA SER A 58 -5.23 5.98 -5.55
C SER A 58 -4.48 4.76 -6.07
N TRP A 59 -4.79 3.57 -5.57
CA TRP A 59 -4.21 2.31 -6.06
C TRP A 59 -4.51 2.09 -7.55
N TYR A 60 -5.78 2.15 -7.94
CA TYR A 60 -6.23 1.94 -9.31
C TYR A 60 -5.63 2.96 -10.27
N VAL A 61 -5.76 4.25 -9.94
CA VAL A 61 -5.30 5.35 -10.80
C VAL A 61 -3.80 5.31 -10.97
N SER A 62 -3.04 5.05 -9.89
CA SER A 62 -1.57 4.99 -9.95
C SER A 62 -1.09 3.81 -10.79
N LEU A 63 -1.70 2.63 -10.68
CA LEU A 63 -1.33 1.46 -11.50
C LEU A 63 -1.67 1.65 -12.97
N ILE A 64 -2.86 2.18 -13.28
CA ILE A 64 -3.27 2.41 -14.66
C ILE A 64 -2.39 3.48 -15.32
N LYS A 65 -2.13 4.60 -14.65
CA LYS A 65 -1.33 5.69 -15.21
C LYS A 65 0.14 5.31 -15.38
N ASN A 66 0.75 4.68 -14.37
CA ASN A 66 2.19 4.45 -14.35
C ASN A 66 2.61 3.14 -15.04
N TYR A 67 1.72 2.15 -15.05
CA TYR A 67 2.05 0.79 -15.50
C TYR A 67 1.06 0.21 -16.51
N GLY A 68 -0.12 0.81 -16.68
CA GLY A 68 -1.16 0.30 -17.58
C GLY A 68 -1.79 -1.02 -17.12
N ILE A 69 -1.64 -1.37 -15.84
CA ILE A 69 -2.18 -2.59 -15.23
C ILE A 69 -3.26 -2.24 -14.21
N LYS A 70 -4.11 -3.23 -13.90
CA LYS A 70 -5.16 -3.10 -12.87
C LYS A 70 -4.65 -3.61 -11.51
N PRO A 71 -5.27 -3.18 -10.39
CA PRO A 71 -5.05 -3.78 -9.07
C PRO A 71 -5.22 -5.30 -9.09
N ASP A 72 -4.24 -6.00 -8.50
CA ASP A 72 -4.35 -7.42 -8.14
C ASP A 72 -4.76 -7.54 -6.67
N ILE A 73 -6.07 -7.59 -6.44
CA ILE A 73 -6.65 -7.70 -5.10
C ILE A 73 -6.28 -9.05 -4.48
N LYS A 74 -6.28 -10.13 -5.27
CA LYS A 74 -5.99 -11.48 -4.80
C LYS A 74 -4.55 -11.57 -4.29
N GLY A 75 -3.59 -11.21 -5.14
CA GLY A 75 -2.18 -11.24 -4.79
C GLY A 75 -1.85 -10.35 -3.60
N TRP A 76 -2.53 -9.21 -3.46
CA TRP A 76 -2.40 -8.36 -2.27
C TRP A 76 -2.85 -9.07 -0.98
N PHE A 77 -4.02 -9.73 -0.97
CA PHE A 77 -4.46 -10.50 0.20
C PHE A 77 -3.53 -11.69 0.50
N GLU A 78 -3.04 -12.38 -0.53
CA GLU A 78 -2.09 -13.50 -0.38
C GLU A 78 -0.75 -13.06 0.20
N ASP A 79 -0.23 -11.89 -0.20
CA ASP A 79 0.96 -11.31 0.41
C ASP A 79 0.70 -10.89 1.86
N LEU A 80 -0.45 -10.26 2.11
CA LEU A 80 -0.83 -9.74 3.43
C LEU A 80 -0.99 -10.86 4.46
N ALA A 81 -1.55 -12.01 4.06
CA ALA A 81 -1.74 -13.19 4.90
C ALA A 81 -0.41 -13.76 5.45
N LYS A 82 0.73 -13.43 4.85
CA LYS A 82 2.06 -13.84 5.35
C LYS A 82 2.49 -13.05 6.59
N ARG A 83 1.85 -11.90 6.87
CA ARG A 83 2.28 -10.93 7.89
C ARG A 83 1.27 -10.77 9.02
N VAL A 84 -0.02 -10.86 8.70
CA VAL A 84 -1.11 -10.53 9.61
C VAL A 84 -2.33 -11.40 9.38
N ASN A 85 -3.20 -11.49 10.38
CA ASN A 85 -4.52 -12.08 10.25
C ASN A 85 -5.56 -10.97 10.03
N ILE A 86 -6.03 -10.82 8.79
CA ILE A 86 -7.02 -9.79 8.45
C ILE A 86 -8.41 -10.20 8.94
N THR A 87 -8.99 -9.38 9.82
CA THR A 87 -10.40 -9.51 10.23
C THR A 87 -11.32 -8.66 9.39
N GLU A 88 -10.79 -7.59 8.80
CA GLU A 88 -11.55 -6.63 8.02
C GLU A 88 -10.66 -5.90 7.02
N ALA A 89 -11.16 -5.71 5.80
CA ALA A 89 -10.58 -4.82 4.81
C ALA A 89 -11.65 -3.87 4.30
N ILE A 90 -11.42 -2.56 4.39
CA ILE A 90 -12.37 -1.52 3.97
C ILE A 90 -11.81 -0.84 2.73
N PHE A 91 -12.59 -0.82 1.66
CA PHE A 91 -12.21 -0.21 0.38
C PHE A 91 -12.90 1.14 0.21
N PHE A 92 -12.10 2.17 -0.10
CA PHE A 92 -12.53 3.55 -0.27
C PHE A 92 -12.22 4.01 -1.69
N ALA A 93 -13.20 4.60 -2.36
CA ALA A 93 -13.02 5.28 -3.65
C ALA A 93 -14.25 6.13 -3.97
N ASP A 94 -14.08 7.13 -4.84
CA ASP A 94 -15.22 7.74 -5.54
C ASP A 94 -15.67 6.81 -6.68
N PHE A 95 -16.76 6.08 -6.44
CA PHE A 95 -17.30 5.12 -7.43
C PHE A 95 -18.22 5.77 -8.46
N SER A 96 -18.35 7.11 -8.47
CA SER A 96 -19.14 7.81 -9.49
C SER A 96 -18.51 7.71 -10.89
N HIS A 97 -17.19 7.52 -10.97
CA HIS A 97 -16.50 7.28 -12.22
C HIS A 97 -16.74 5.85 -12.72
N LYS A 98 -17.25 5.70 -13.95
CA LYS A 98 -17.59 4.40 -14.55
C LYS A 98 -16.45 3.37 -14.46
N SER A 99 -15.21 3.79 -14.65
CA SER A 99 -14.05 2.89 -14.57
C SER A 99 -13.83 2.28 -13.18
N LEU A 100 -14.20 2.99 -12.11
CA LEU A 100 -14.13 2.49 -10.72
C LEU A 100 -15.41 1.75 -10.33
N ALA A 101 -16.58 2.18 -10.83
CA ALA A 101 -17.85 1.50 -10.58
C ALA A 101 -17.82 0.02 -10.99
N ASP A 102 -17.20 -0.29 -12.14
CA ASP A 102 -17.04 -1.67 -12.61
C ASP A 102 -16.13 -2.52 -11.70
N GLU A 103 -15.23 -1.88 -10.95
CA GLU A 103 -14.28 -2.55 -10.04
C GLU A 103 -14.94 -3.01 -8.73
N ILE A 104 -16.11 -2.49 -8.37
CA ILE A 104 -16.88 -2.96 -7.20
C ILE A 104 -17.10 -4.49 -7.27
N LYS A 105 -17.40 -5.02 -8.46
CA LYS A 105 -17.60 -6.45 -8.69
C LYS A 105 -16.34 -7.27 -8.44
N ARG A 106 -15.14 -6.67 -8.62
CA ARG A 106 -13.85 -7.32 -8.34
C ARG A 106 -13.47 -7.26 -6.85
N ILE A 107 -13.94 -6.25 -6.11
CA ILE A 107 -13.69 -6.09 -4.68
C ILE A 107 -14.62 -6.99 -3.84
N ARG A 108 -15.90 -7.11 -4.23
CA ARG A 108 -16.95 -7.85 -3.51
C ARG A 108 -16.57 -9.26 -3.05
N PRO A 109 -15.83 -10.09 -3.83
CA PRO A 109 -15.41 -11.41 -3.38
C PRO A 109 -14.46 -11.41 -2.17
N TYR A 110 -13.74 -10.30 -1.95
CA TYR A 110 -12.72 -10.18 -0.90
C TYR A 110 -13.19 -9.32 0.28
N SER A 111 -14.09 -8.36 0.03
CA SER A 111 -14.67 -7.55 1.10
C SER A 111 -16.08 -7.09 0.77
N ASN A 112 -16.93 -7.14 1.80
CA ASN A 112 -18.26 -6.55 1.79
C ASN A 112 -18.26 -5.06 2.20
N LYS A 113 -17.16 -4.55 2.78
CA LYS A 113 -17.04 -3.18 3.26
C LYS A 113 -16.40 -2.30 2.19
N ILE A 114 -17.27 -1.68 1.40
CA ILE A 114 -16.93 -0.75 0.33
C ILE A 114 -17.63 0.57 0.66
N ILE A 115 -16.84 1.63 0.82
CA ILE A 115 -17.31 2.97 1.17
C ILE A 115 -17.12 3.86 -0.06
N ASP A 116 -18.22 4.37 -0.59
CA ASP A 116 -18.21 5.37 -1.64
C ASP A 116 -17.91 6.74 -1.03
N THR A 117 -16.81 7.34 -1.48
CA THR A 117 -16.31 8.63 -0.97
C THR A 117 -16.68 9.80 -1.87
N ARG A 118 -17.66 9.64 -2.78
CA ARG A 118 -18.16 10.73 -3.62
C ARG A 118 -18.54 11.95 -2.80
N ASN A 119 -17.96 13.11 -3.13
CA ASN A 119 -18.36 14.38 -2.53
C ASN A 119 -19.70 14.87 -3.14
N PRO A 120 -20.78 15.01 -2.36
CA PRO A 120 -22.06 15.49 -2.87
C PRO A 120 -22.04 16.93 -3.39
N LEU A 121 -21.07 17.74 -2.95
CA LEU A 121 -20.94 19.17 -3.26
C LEU A 121 -19.92 19.48 -4.36
N GLY A 122 -19.25 18.47 -4.92
CA GLY A 122 -18.31 18.64 -6.03
C GLY A 122 -16.98 19.34 -5.69
N VAL A 123 -16.63 19.50 -4.41
CA VAL A 123 -15.32 20.03 -3.99
C VAL A 123 -14.27 18.92 -4.08
N GLN A 124 -13.17 19.18 -4.79
CA GLN A 124 -12.49 18.17 -5.59
C GLN A 124 -11.18 17.60 -5.00
N LYS A 125 -10.86 17.82 -3.72
CA LYS A 125 -9.61 17.32 -3.14
C LYS A 125 -9.76 17.00 -1.65
N ASP A 126 -9.20 15.86 -1.25
CA ASP A 126 -8.99 15.40 0.15
C ASP A 126 -10.23 14.83 0.90
N PHE A 127 -11.38 14.66 0.25
CA PHE A 127 -12.56 14.09 0.93
C PHE A 127 -12.39 12.58 1.25
N THR A 128 -11.80 11.82 0.32
CA THR A 128 -11.45 10.41 0.54
C THR A 128 -10.48 10.27 1.72
N ASP A 129 -9.43 11.09 1.77
CA ASP A 129 -8.45 11.09 2.86
C ASP A 129 -9.10 11.32 4.22
N PHE A 130 -9.99 12.32 4.30
CA PHE A 130 -10.72 12.61 5.53
C PHE A 130 -11.57 11.43 6.00
N ILE A 131 -12.32 10.79 5.10
CA ILE A 131 -13.15 9.62 5.42
C ILE A 131 -12.27 8.46 5.91
N ILE A 132 -11.15 8.21 5.24
CA ILE A 132 -10.21 7.15 5.64
C ILE A 132 -9.64 7.45 7.03
N LEU A 133 -9.18 8.68 7.28
CA LEU A 133 -8.64 9.10 8.57
C LEU A 133 -9.67 8.91 9.69
N ASP A 134 -10.89 9.36 9.49
CA ASP A 134 -11.99 9.21 10.44
C ASP A 134 -12.25 7.73 10.77
N ASN A 135 -12.31 6.86 9.75
CA ASN A 135 -12.49 5.42 9.93
C ASN A 135 -11.32 4.77 10.70
N ILE A 136 -10.08 5.22 10.44
CA ILE A 136 -8.90 4.73 11.18
C ILE A 136 -9.00 5.12 12.65
N TYR A 137 -9.29 6.38 12.95
CA TYR A 137 -9.40 6.85 14.35
C TYR A 137 -10.56 6.19 15.08
N GLN A 138 -11.73 6.07 14.48
CA GLN A 138 -12.86 5.35 15.07
C GLN A 138 -12.49 3.91 15.37
N LYS A 139 -11.85 3.20 14.42
CA LYS A 139 -11.41 1.83 14.66
C LYS A 139 -10.38 1.74 15.78
N ALA A 140 -9.42 2.66 15.84
CA ALA A 140 -8.42 2.70 16.91
C ALA A 140 -9.02 2.94 18.30
N LEU A 141 -10.10 3.72 18.40
CA LEU A 141 -10.79 4.02 19.64
C LEU A 141 -11.75 2.92 20.09
N LEU A 142 -12.37 2.21 19.14
CA LEU A 142 -13.43 1.23 19.42
C LEU A 142 -12.94 -0.22 19.47
N SER A 143 -11.77 -0.52 18.89
CA SER A 143 -11.27 -1.88 18.74
C SER A 143 -9.92 -2.04 19.43
N ASP A 144 -9.95 -2.33 20.73
CA ASP A 144 -8.76 -2.73 21.52
C ASP A 144 -8.12 -4.02 20.99
N ASP A 145 -8.94 -4.80 20.31
CA ASP A 145 -8.70 -6.06 19.67
C ASP A 145 -8.13 -5.86 18.23
N VAL A 146 -7.45 -4.78 17.91
CA VAL A 146 -6.69 -4.70 16.66
C VAL A 146 -5.24 -4.48 17.02
N ASP A 147 -4.34 -5.36 16.58
CA ASP A 147 -2.92 -5.29 16.87
C ASP A 147 -2.15 -4.58 15.76
N CYS A 148 -2.66 -4.65 14.52
CA CYS A 148 -2.05 -4.03 13.35
C CYS A 148 -3.08 -3.28 12.47
N PHE A 149 -2.70 -2.09 12.02
CA PHE A 149 -3.43 -1.28 11.06
C PHE A 149 -2.68 -1.32 9.72
N VAL A 150 -3.35 -1.75 8.67
CA VAL A 150 -2.76 -1.84 7.32
C VAL A 150 -3.36 -0.76 6.45
N LEU A 151 -2.51 0.04 5.82
CA LEU A 151 -2.90 1.12 4.93
C LEU A 151 -2.43 0.78 3.52
N PHE A 152 -3.34 0.82 2.55
CA PHE A 152 -2.96 0.85 1.16
C PHE A 152 -3.10 2.28 0.66
N SER A 153 -2.04 3.06 0.82
CA SER A 153 -1.92 4.41 0.26
C SER A 153 -0.45 4.84 0.28
N GLY A 154 -0.07 5.66 -0.70
CA GLY A 154 1.24 6.33 -0.72
C GLY A 154 1.24 7.73 -0.09
N ASP A 155 0.06 8.25 0.28
CA ASP A 155 -0.10 9.66 0.62
C ASP A 155 0.52 10.05 1.98
N GLY A 156 1.31 11.12 1.98
CA GLY A 156 1.91 11.68 3.19
C GLY A 156 0.91 12.19 4.21
N HIS A 157 -0.35 12.49 3.83
CA HIS A 157 -1.40 12.92 4.75
C HIS A 157 -1.66 11.89 5.87
N PHE A 158 -1.42 10.60 5.61
CA PHE A 158 -1.57 9.54 6.61
C PHE A 158 -0.38 9.40 7.58
N SER A 159 0.71 10.14 7.38
CA SER A 159 1.91 10.06 8.25
C SER A 159 1.62 10.39 9.72
N SER A 160 0.70 11.33 9.98
CA SER A 160 0.31 11.71 11.34
C SER A 160 -0.42 10.58 12.06
N VAL A 161 -1.43 9.97 11.41
CA VAL A 161 -2.19 8.86 12.02
C VAL A 161 -1.33 7.63 12.21
N THR A 162 -0.43 7.32 11.29
CA THR A 162 0.49 6.18 11.43
C THR A 162 1.46 6.37 12.59
N SER A 163 2.02 7.58 12.75
CA SER A 163 2.86 7.92 13.90
C SER A 163 2.07 7.81 15.22
N PHE A 164 0.84 8.29 15.25
CA PHE A 164 -0.04 8.19 16.42
C PHE A 164 -0.34 6.74 16.81
N LEU A 165 -0.74 5.92 15.85
CA LEU A 165 -1.02 4.49 16.07
C LEU A 165 0.20 3.74 16.61
N LYS A 166 1.37 3.97 16.00
CA LYS A 166 2.63 3.33 16.36
C LYS A 166 3.17 3.80 17.71
N ASN A 167 3.33 5.11 17.89
CA ASN A 167 4.07 5.69 19.00
C ASN A 167 3.21 5.95 20.24
N ILE A 168 1.93 6.24 20.07
CA ILE A 168 1.00 6.55 21.18
C ILE A 168 0.16 5.33 21.56
N TYR A 169 -0.45 4.68 20.57
CA TYR A 169 -1.31 3.51 20.81
C TYR A 169 -0.56 2.18 20.85
N GLY A 170 0.71 2.15 20.46
CA GLY A 170 1.55 0.95 20.48
C GLY A 170 1.07 -0.15 19.53
N LYS A 171 0.41 0.23 18.43
CA LYS A 171 -0.08 -0.69 17.39
C LYS A 171 0.95 -0.82 16.27
N GLN A 172 0.98 -1.95 15.57
CA GLN A 172 1.77 -2.06 14.35
C GLN A 172 1.06 -1.36 13.18
N VAL A 173 1.84 -0.77 12.28
CA VAL A 173 1.31 -0.11 11.09
C VAL A 173 2.00 -0.65 9.83
N GLY A 174 1.24 -1.30 8.96
CA GLY A 174 1.70 -1.74 7.66
C GLY A 174 1.29 -0.80 6.55
N VAL A 175 2.17 -0.54 5.58
CA VAL A 175 1.84 0.32 4.44
C VAL A 175 2.14 -0.36 3.11
N TYR A 176 1.13 -0.47 2.25
CA TYR A 176 1.28 -0.76 0.83
C TYR A 176 1.20 0.55 0.05
N ALA A 177 2.16 0.78 -0.84
CA ALA A 177 2.19 1.97 -1.67
C ALA A 177 2.65 1.65 -3.09
N ILE A 178 2.22 2.48 -4.05
CA ILE A 178 2.68 2.34 -5.44
C ILE A 178 4.06 2.97 -5.61
N ASN A 179 4.92 2.30 -6.37
CA ASN A 179 6.25 2.77 -6.70
C ASN A 179 6.14 4.13 -7.41
N GLY A 180 6.93 5.09 -6.95
CA GLY A 180 6.85 6.50 -7.38
C GLY A 180 5.80 7.35 -6.67
N SER A 181 4.87 6.78 -5.88
CA SER A 181 3.89 7.54 -5.10
C SER A 181 4.02 7.39 -3.57
N PHE A 182 5.01 6.65 -3.09
CA PHE A 182 5.19 6.41 -1.66
C PHE A 182 5.92 7.56 -0.96
N SER A 183 5.20 8.34 -0.15
CA SER A 183 5.75 9.39 0.70
C SER A 183 6.84 8.88 1.63
N HIS A 184 7.99 9.58 1.66
CA HIS A 184 9.08 9.30 2.58
C HIS A 184 8.63 9.40 4.04
N GLN A 185 7.82 10.40 4.37
CA GLN A 185 7.35 10.61 5.74
C GLN A 185 6.44 9.47 6.19
N LEU A 186 5.54 8.99 5.32
CA LEU A 186 4.68 7.85 5.61
C LEU A 186 5.48 6.55 5.81
N ARG A 187 6.57 6.39 5.03
CA ARG A 187 7.45 5.23 5.16
C ARG A 187 8.13 5.18 6.53
N GLU A 188 8.69 6.29 6.99
CA GLU A 188 9.37 6.38 8.29
C GLU A 188 8.42 6.11 9.48
N THR A 189 7.16 6.54 9.36
CA THR A 189 6.17 6.34 10.42
C THR A 189 5.53 4.95 10.41
N SER A 190 5.71 4.17 9.34
CA SER A 190 5.26 2.78 9.26
C SER A 190 6.11 1.83 10.13
N SER A 191 5.57 0.66 10.47
CA SER A 191 6.32 -0.44 11.08
C SER A 191 6.94 -1.36 10.04
N TRP A 192 6.26 -1.51 8.90
CA TRP A 192 6.75 -2.19 7.71
C TRP A 192 6.05 -1.61 6.48
N SER A 193 6.68 -1.75 5.32
CA SER A 193 6.10 -1.30 4.07
C SER A 193 6.39 -2.24 2.93
N VAL A 194 5.49 -2.25 1.95
CA VAL A 194 5.58 -3.03 0.71
C VAL A 194 5.33 -2.08 -0.45
N ILE A 195 6.21 -2.13 -1.45
CA ILE A 195 6.11 -1.31 -2.66
C ILE A 195 5.57 -2.20 -3.78
N LEU A 196 4.49 -1.74 -4.41
CA LEU A 196 3.84 -2.38 -5.55
C LEU A 196 3.87 -1.43 -6.77
N PRO A 197 3.61 -1.90 -8.00
CA PRO A 197 3.66 -3.30 -8.39
C PRO A 197 5.08 -3.85 -8.23
N THR A 198 5.21 -5.13 -7.94
CA THR A 198 6.52 -5.80 -8.03
C THR A 198 6.93 -5.85 -9.50
N GLU A 199 8.22 -5.94 -9.76
CA GLU A 199 8.69 -6.00 -11.13
C GLU A 199 8.15 -7.22 -11.90
N GLU A 200 8.05 -8.36 -11.22
CA GLU A 200 7.41 -9.56 -11.75
C GLU A 200 5.96 -9.28 -12.17
N SER A 201 5.19 -8.52 -11.38
CA SER A 201 3.82 -8.16 -11.75
C SER A 201 3.73 -7.17 -12.94
N VAL A 202 4.81 -6.45 -13.26
CA VAL A 202 4.88 -5.52 -14.40
C VAL A 202 5.40 -6.21 -15.66
N LEU A 203 6.47 -6.98 -15.54
CA LEU A 203 7.25 -7.54 -16.66
C LEU A 203 7.09 -9.05 -16.82
N GLY A 204 6.41 -9.74 -15.90
CA GLY A 204 6.29 -11.20 -15.90
C GLY A 204 5.76 -11.77 -17.20
N ASN A 205 4.68 -11.17 -17.74
CA ASN A 205 4.17 -11.59 -19.04
C ASN A 205 5.16 -11.28 -20.18
N ASP A 206 5.86 -10.15 -20.14
CA ASP A 206 6.86 -9.81 -21.15
C ASP A 206 8.05 -10.78 -21.13
N TYR A 207 8.52 -11.20 -19.95
CA TYR A 207 9.53 -12.26 -19.82
C TYR A 207 9.05 -13.55 -20.47
N ARG A 208 7.83 -13.98 -20.15
CA ARG A 208 7.25 -15.22 -20.69
C ARG A 208 7.12 -15.18 -22.20
N LEU A 209 6.59 -14.08 -22.77
CA LEU A 209 6.47 -13.92 -24.21
C LEU A 209 7.83 -13.99 -24.93
N LEU A 210 8.87 -13.35 -24.38
CA LEU A 210 10.21 -13.39 -24.94
C LEU A 210 10.82 -14.80 -24.89
N LEU A 211 10.68 -15.48 -23.75
CA LEU A 211 11.25 -16.82 -23.56
C LEU A 211 10.49 -17.89 -24.36
N ASP A 212 9.15 -17.80 -24.45
CA ASP A 212 8.34 -18.69 -25.26
C ASP A 212 8.68 -18.57 -26.75
N GLU A 213 8.84 -17.34 -27.25
CA GLU A 213 9.25 -17.08 -28.64
C GLU A 213 10.64 -17.68 -28.93
N LEU A 214 11.59 -17.55 -28.00
CA LEU A 214 12.94 -18.14 -28.11
C LEU A 214 12.94 -19.67 -27.98
N LYS A 215 11.96 -20.25 -27.28
CA LYS A 215 11.82 -21.71 -27.09
C LYS A 215 11.17 -22.39 -28.29
N GLN A 216 10.11 -21.79 -28.82
CA GLN A 216 9.33 -22.35 -29.93
C GLN A 216 10.08 -22.26 -31.25
N ASN A 217 10.76 -21.13 -31.49
CA ASN A 217 11.49 -20.91 -32.72
C ASN A 217 12.95 -21.29 -32.53
N LYS A 218 13.39 -22.38 -33.18
CA LYS A 218 14.81 -22.79 -33.26
C LYS A 218 15.69 -21.81 -34.09
N VAL A 219 15.20 -20.59 -34.29
CA VAL A 219 15.86 -19.54 -35.06
C VAL A 219 16.69 -18.69 -34.11
N MET A 220 17.92 -18.39 -34.52
CA MET A 220 18.80 -17.48 -33.80
C MET A 220 18.30 -16.03 -33.97
N TYR A 221 17.83 -15.43 -32.88
CA TYR A 221 17.36 -14.05 -32.86
C TYR A 221 18.48 -13.07 -32.49
N THR A 222 18.42 -11.87 -33.09
CA THR A 222 19.02 -10.66 -32.53
C THR A 222 17.96 -9.91 -31.71
N GLU A 223 18.36 -9.00 -30.83
CA GLU A 223 17.43 -8.18 -30.03
C GLU A 223 16.32 -7.57 -30.91
N SER A 224 16.68 -6.87 -31.98
CA SER A 224 15.69 -6.19 -32.83
C SER A 224 14.70 -7.15 -33.49
N LYS A 225 15.17 -8.36 -33.86
CA LYS A 225 14.31 -9.38 -34.48
C LYS A 225 13.38 -10.03 -33.46
N LEU A 226 13.87 -10.30 -32.25
CA LEU A 226 13.05 -10.87 -31.18
C LEU A 226 11.91 -9.93 -30.81
N LEU A 227 12.23 -8.66 -30.54
CA LEU A 227 11.24 -7.65 -30.18
C LEU A 227 10.20 -7.47 -31.30
N ALA A 228 10.63 -7.46 -32.57
CA ALA A 228 9.72 -7.38 -33.70
C ALA A 228 8.81 -8.61 -33.81
N SER A 229 9.34 -9.82 -33.61
CA SER A 229 8.57 -11.06 -33.67
C SER A 229 7.47 -11.07 -32.60
N VAL A 230 7.83 -10.79 -31.35
CA VAL A 230 6.88 -10.77 -30.23
C VAL A 230 5.84 -9.66 -30.39
N CYS A 231 6.22 -8.46 -30.82
CA CYS A 231 5.25 -7.39 -31.10
C CYS A 231 4.26 -7.75 -32.22
N ASN A 232 4.72 -8.46 -33.26
CA ASN A 232 3.85 -8.89 -34.36
C ASN A 232 2.88 -9.99 -33.93
N ALA A 233 3.34 -10.92 -33.09
CA ALA A 233 2.51 -12.01 -32.55
C ALA A 233 1.52 -11.52 -31.47
N HIS A 234 1.89 -10.50 -30.69
CA HIS A 234 1.11 -10.03 -29.55
C HIS A 234 0.81 -8.53 -29.64
N ARG A 235 -0.38 -8.19 -30.15
CA ARG A 235 -0.84 -6.78 -30.33
C ARG A 235 -0.80 -5.92 -29.07
N ASN A 236 -0.86 -6.53 -27.88
CA ASN A 236 -0.86 -5.81 -26.60
C ASN A 236 0.54 -5.60 -26.02
N ALA A 237 1.58 -6.21 -26.60
CA ALA A 237 2.94 -6.14 -26.09
C ALA A 237 3.62 -4.82 -26.52
N LYS A 238 3.99 -4.00 -25.54
CA LYS A 238 4.68 -2.73 -25.78
C LYS A 238 6.17 -2.98 -25.97
N LYS A 239 6.73 -2.50 -27.08
CA LYS A 239 8.16 -2.64 -27.41
C LYS A 239 9.09 -2.14 -26.29
N GLU A 240 8.73 -1.07 -25.60
CA GLU A 240 9.50 -0.52 -24.47
C GLU A 240 9.57 -1.49 -23.28
N ASN A 241 8.44 -2.10 -22.91
CA ASN A 241 8.40 -3.08 -21.83
C ASN A 241 9.16 -4.35 -22.20
N LEU A 242 8.99 -4.84 -23.43
CA LEU A 242 9.74 -6.00 -23.94
C LEU A 242 11.25 -5.72 -23.98
N LYS A 243 11.66 -4.51 -24.38
CA LYS A 243 13.08 -4.12 -24.36
C LYS A 243 13.61 -4.10 -22.92
N ARG A 244 12.89 -3.47 -22.00
CA ARG A 244 13.27 -3.44 -20.57
C ARG A 244 13.36 -4.84 -19.97
N ALA A 245 12.41 -5.72 -20.32
CA ALA A 245 12.42 -7.12 -19.92
C ALA A 245 13.65 -7.85 -20.46
N LEU A 246 13.95 -7.69 -21.75
CA LEU A 246 15.12 -8.30 -22.39
C LEU A 246 16.44 -7.80 -21.82
N ASP A 247 16.62 -6.48 -21.67
CA ASP A 247 17.82 -5.87 -21.08
C ASP A 247 18.10 -6.45 -19.69
N LYS A 248 17.03 -6.72 -18.93
CA LYS A 248 17.15 -7.34 -17.62
C LYS A 248 17.49 -8.82 -17.66
N LEU A 249 16.86 -9.61 -18.55
CA LEU A 249 17.25 -11.01 -18.75
C LEU A 249 18.72 -11.12 -19.15
N ILE A 250 19.24 -10.14 -19.89
CA ILE A 250 20.66 -10.03 -20.22
C ILE A 250 21.50 -9.68 -18.98
N ALA A 251 21.11 -8.68 -18.21
CA ALA A 251 21.81 -8.26 -17.00
C ALA A 251 21.89 -9.39 -15.94
N GLU A 252 20.83 -10.20 -15.83
CA GLU A 252 20.78 -11.36 -14.93
C GLU A 252 21.44 -12.62 -15.51
N LYS A 253 22.08 -12.51 -16.69
CA LYS A 253 22.76 -13.61 -17.40
C LYS A 253 21.85 -14.79 -17.79
N VAL A 254 20.54 -14.59 -17.80
CA VAL A 254 19.55 -15.55 -18.30
C VAL A 254 19.63 -15.62 -19.82
N ILE A 255 19.88 -14.46 -20.46
CA ILE A 255 20.17 -14.37 -21.88
C ILE A 255 21.60 -13.84 -22.05
N THR A 256 22.37 -14.47 -22.93
CA THR A 256 23.71 -14.00 -23.30
C THR A 256 23.73 -13.56 -24.76
N VAL A 257 24.36 -12.43 -25.02
CA VAL A 257 24.55 -11.90 -26.37
C VAL A 257 25.91 -12.37 -26.88
N ARG A 258 25.95 -13.13 -27.99
CA ARG A 258 27.18 -13.68 -28.56
C ARG A 258 27.31 -13.39 -30.05
N LYS A 259 28.55 -13.33 -30.52
CA LYS A 259 28.88 -13.32 -31.96
C LYS A 259 28.98 -14.75 -32.45
N VAL A 260 28.22 -15.09 -33.48
CA VAL A 260 28.19 -16.45 -34.07
C VAL A 260 29.00 -16.53 -35.36
N SER A 261 29.13 -15.41 -36.08
CA SER A 261 29.99 -15.28 -37.26
C SER A 261 30.26 -13.80 -37.55
N ASP A 262 31.18 -13.49 -38.48
CA ASP A 262 31.43 -12.12 -38.95
C ASP A 262 30.21 -11.42 -39.57
N LYS A 263 29.17 -12.18 -39.94
CA LYS A 263 27.90 -11.65 -40.48
C LYS A 263 26.76 -11.64 -39.47
N LYS A 264 26.93 -12.24 -38.28
CA LYS A 264 25.88 -12.38 -37.25
C LYS A 264 26.46 -12.07 -35.87
N GLU A 265 26.56 -10.78 -35.61
CA GLU A 265 26.82 -10.22 -34.28
C GLU A 265 25.51 -10.03 -33.52
N GLY A 266 25.56 -10.10 -32.18
CA GLY A 266 24.41 -9.78 -31.34
C GLY A 266 23.32 -10.86 -31.25
N THR A 267 23.67 -12.13 -31.39
CA THR A 267 22.70 -13.24 -31.30
C THR A 267 22.42 -13.60 -29.84
N LEU A 268 21.15 -13.82 -29.51
CA LEU A 268 20.67 -14.14 -28.17
C LEU A 268 20.73 -15.65 -27.91
N PHE A 269 21.28 -16.03 -26.76
CA PHE A 269 21.34 -17.41 -26.27
C PHE A 269 20.75 -17.48 -24.87
N VAL A 270 19.77 -18.36 -24.67
CA VAL A 270 19.09 -18.54 -23.38
C VAL A 270 19.79 -19.62 -22.58
N ASP A 271 20.05 -19.33 -21.31
CA ASP A 271 20.31 -20.32 -20.27
C ASP A 271 18.96 -20.80 -19.72
N TRP A 272 18.53 -22.00 -20.14
CA TRP A 272 17.20 -22.52 -19.80
C TRP A 272 17.07 -22.91 -18.32
N ASP A 273 18.18 -23.25 -17.65
CA ASP A 273 18.17 -23.53 -16.22
C ASP A 273 17.94 -22.22 -15.43
N ALA A 274 18.61 -21.14 -15.85
CA ALA A 274 18.38 -19.81 -15.28
C ALA A 274 17.02 -19.22 -15.66
N ALA A 275 16.42 -19.63 -16.79
CA ALA A 275 15.13 -19.16 -17.28
C ALA A 275 13.92 -19.85 -16.61
N ALA A 276 14.11 -20.98 -15.94
CA ALA A 276 13.04 -21.73 -15.28
C ALA A 276 12.21 -20.86 -14.32
N LYS A 277 12.87 -19.97 -13.57
CA LYS A 277 12.23 -19.03 -12.63
C LYS A 277 11.23 -18.04 -13.26
N TYR A 278 11.25 -17.87 -14.59
CA TYR A 278 10.31 -16.99 -15.31
C TYR A 278 9.27 -17.74 -16.14
N THR A 279 9.37 -19.06 -16.20
CA THR A 279 8.53 -19.91 -17.06
C THR A 279 7.70 -20.92 -16.26
N GLU A 280 8.07 -21.22 -15.01
CA GLU A 280 7.34 -22.09 -14.10
C GLU A 280 6.47 -21.29 -13.12
N GLN A 281 5.29 -20.83 -13.58
CA GLN A 281 4.15 -20.44 -12.74
C GLN A 281 2.82 -20.78 -13.42
#